data_AF-A0A538SUG3-F1
#
_entry.id   AF-A0A538SUG3-F1
#
_cell.length_a   1.000
_cell.length_b   1.000
_cell.length_c   1.000
_cell.angle_alpha   90.00
_cell.angle_beta   90.00
_cell.angle_gamma   90.00
#
_symmetry.space_group_name_H-M   'P 1'
#
loop_
_entity.id
_entity.type
_entity.pdbx_description
1 polymer ?
#
loop_
_entity_poly.entity_id
_entity_poly.type
_entity_poly.pdbx_seq_one_letter_code
_entity_poly.pdbx_strand_id
1 'polypeptide(L)' 'MPDSMHYPYVIVGGGLAGASAIEGIRAHDKEGAILMFARENFSPYHRPPLSKDLWFGKKKRDELPVHP' A
#
# COMPACT_ATOMS: atom_id res chain seq x y z
N MET A 1 7.30 1.80 30.81
CA MET A 1 7.15 2.31 29.44
C MET A 1 6.73 1.12 28.60
N PRO A 2 5.65 1.18 27.79
CA PRO A 2 5.40 0.08 26.87
C PRO A 2 6.64 -0.08 25.99
N ASP A 3 7.04 -1.32 25.73
CA ASP A 3 8.19 -1.62 24.88
C ASP A 3 8.13 -0.76 23.62
N SER A 4 9.22 -0.04 23.35
CA SER A 4 9.32 0.84 22.20
C SER A 4 9.22 -0.02 20.94
N MET A 5 8.06 0.02 20.28
CA MET A 5 7.85 -0.64 18.98
C MET A 5 8.87 -0.10 17.97
N HIS A 6 9.80 -0.96 17.58
CA HIS A 6 10.83 -0.64 16.60
C HIS A 6 10.40 -1.09 15.21
N TYR A 7 10.41 -0.16 14.26
CA TYR A 7 10.12 -0.44 12.85
C TYR A 7 11.39 -0.18 12.04
N PRO A 8 12.09 -1.23 11.56
CA PRO A 8 13.29 -1.06 10.72
C PRO A 8 12.97 -0.36 9.39
N TYR A 9 11.71 -0.44 8.94
CA TYR A 9 11.25 0.22 7.72
C TYR A 9 10.04 1.10 8.01
N VAL A 10 10.14 2.38 7.65
CA VAL A 10 9.03 3.33 7.71
C VAL A 10 8.81 3.91 6.32
N ILE A 11 7.60 3.74 5.78
CA ILE A 11 7.19 4.20 4.46
C ILE A 11 6.14 5.30 4.61
N VAL A 12 6.35 6.44 3.96
CA VAL A 12 5.37 7.54 3.92
C VAL A 12 4.75 7.60 2.53
N GLY A 13 3.51 7.13 2.42
CA GLY A 13 2.71 7.15 1.19
C GLY A 13 2.05 5.80 0.88
N GLY A 14 0.72 5.72 1.01
CA GLY A 14 -0.09 4.55 0.65
C GLY A 14 -0.42 4.43 -0.84
N GLY A 15 0.53 4.74 -1.73
CA GLY A 15 0.36 4.62 -3.18
C GLY A 15 1.06 3.39 -3.75
N LEU A 16 1.02 3.25 -5.09
CA LEU A 16 1.69 2.15 -5.79
C LEU A 16 3.19 2.06 -5.47
N ALA A 17 3.88 3.20 -5.37
CA ALA A 17 5.30 3.22 -4.99
C ALA A 17 5.54 2.65 -3.59
N GLY A 18 4.66 2.96 -2.62
CA GLY A 18 4.75 2.41 -1.27
C GLY A 18 4.49 0.91 -1.24
N ALA A 19 3.48 0.44 -1.97
CA ALA A 19 3.20 -0.99 -2.12
C ALA A 19 4.39 -1.74 -2.74
N SER A 20 4.94 -1.25 -3.85
CA SER A 20 6.10 -1.87 -4.49
C SER A 20 7.37 -1.84 -3.63
N ALA A 21 7.54 -0.80 -2.80
CA ALA A 21 8.63 -0.77 -1.83
C ALA A 21 8.47 -1.89 -0.78
N ILE A 22 7.24 -2.13 -0.29
CA ILE A 22 6.95 -3.25 0.62
C ILE A 22 7.24 -4.59 -0.04
N GLU A 23 6.82 -4.81 -1.28
CA GLU A 23 7.11 -6.03 -2.04
C GLU A 23 8.63 -6.26 -2.16
N GLY A 24 9.38 -5.21 -2.50
CA GLY A 24 10.84 -5.26 -2.59
C GLY A 24 11.49 -5.59 -1.25
N ILE A 25 11.04 -4.97 -0.15
CA ILE A 25 11.50 -5.31 1.20
C ILE A 25 11.20 -6.78 1.49
N ARG A 26 9.97 -7.25 1.24
CA ARG A 26 9.57 -8.64 1.53
C ARG A 26 10.31 -9.70 0.71
N ALA A 27 10.83 -9.34 -0.46
CA ALA A 27 11.70 -10.21 -1.24
C ALA A 27 13.08 -10.44 -0.56
N HIS A 28 13.55 -9.50 0.26
CA HIS A 28 14.87 -9.53 0.91
C HIS A 28 14.81 -9.74 2.44
N ASP A 29 13.76 -9.28 3.08
CA ASP A 29 13.47 -9.40 4.51
C ASP A 29 11.98 -9.73 4.72
N LYS A 30 11.72 -11.00 5.01
CA LYS A 30 10.37 -11.54 5.19
C LYS A 30 9.73 -11.13 6.52
N GLU A 31 10.54 -10.91 7.56
CA GLU A 31 10.07 -10.79 8.95
C GLU A 31 10.20 -9.37 9.51
N GLY A 32 11.05 -8.53 8.91
CA GLY A 32 11.24 -7.15 9.37
C GLY A 32 9.94 -6.37 9.44
N ALA A 33 9.68 -5.72 10.57
CA ALA A 33 8.47 -4.93 10.75
C ALA A 33 8.47 -3.70 9.82
N ILE A 34 7.34 -3.47 9.13
CA ILE A 34 7.17 -2.33 8.23
C ILE A 34 6.00 -1.49 8.74
N LEU A 35 6.23 -0.19 8.92
CA LEU A 35 5.18 0.79 9.22
C LEU A 35 4.93 1.66 8.00
N MET A 36 3.67 1.77 7.57
CA MET A 36 3.28 2.65 6.49
C MET A 36 2.32 3.74 6.98
N PHE A 37 2.65 4.99 6.69
CA PHE A 37 1.76 6.12 6.88
C PHE A 37 1.11 6.52 5.57
N ALA A 38 -0.20 6.67 5.57
CA ALA A 38 -0.96 7.16 4.42
C ALA A 38 -1.95 8.23 4.86
N ARG A 39 -2.21 9.20 3.98
CA ARG A 39 -3.25 10.22 4.20
C ARG A 39 -4.65 9.66 3.94
N GLU A 40 -4.75 8.69 3.05
CA GLU A 40 -6.01 8.07 2.63
C GLU A 40 -6.25 6.79 3.45
N ASN A 41 -7.47 6.57 3.93
CA ASN A 41 -7.83 5.37 4.69
C ASN A 41 -8.23 4.19 3.77
N PHE A 42 -7.44 3.97 2.73
CA PHE A 42 -7.62 2.89 1.76
C PHE A 42 -6.31 2.14 1.60
N SER A 43 -6.38 0.82 1.39
CA SER A 43 -5.22 0.04 0.95
C SER A 43 -4.64 0.64 -0.34
N PRO A 44 -3.32 0.56 -0.57
CA PRO A 44 -2.73 1.02 -1.81
C PRO A 44 -3.47 0.46 -3.03
N TYR A 45 -3.78 1.33 -3.98
CA TYR A 45 -4.61 0.99 -5.13
C TYR A 45 -4.06 1.60 -6.42
N HIS A 46 -4.45 1.03 -7.56
CA HIS A 46 -4.11 1.60 -8.86
C HIS A 46 -4.93 2.87 -9.11
N ARG A 47 -4.24 4.01 -9.25
CA ARG A 47 -4.87 5.29 -9.63
C ARG A 47 -5.38 5.36 -11.08
N PRO A 48 -4.76 4.72 -12.10
CA PRO A 48 -5.21 4.85 -13.49
C PRO A 48 -6.67 4.46 -13.78
N PRO A 49 -7.24 3.40 -13.17
CA PRO A 49 -8.66 3.08 -13.31
C PRO A 49 -9.62 4.17 -12.84
N LEU A 50 -9.22 5.06 -11.91
CA LEU A 50 -10.10 6.08 -11.35
C LEU A 50 -10.63 7.06 -12.40
N SER A 51 -9.84 7.38 -13.42
CA SER A 51 -10.23 8.25 -14.54
C SER A 51 -10.60 7.49 -15.80
N LYS A 52 -10.64 6.15 -15.75
CA LYS A 52 -10.86 5.26 -16.90
C LYS A 52 -11.90 4.19 -16.56
N ASP A 53 -11.44 2.97 -16.27
CA ASP A 53 -12.31 1.80 -16.14
C ASP A 53 -13.40 1.96 -15.07
N LEU A 54 -13.11 2.67 -13.96
CA LEU A 54 -14.11 2.96 -12.95
C LEU A 54 -15.20 3.92 -13.48
N TRP A 55 -14.80 4.91 -14.27
CA TRP A 55 -15.71 5.91 -14.83
C TRP A 55 -16.63 5.31 -15.90
N PHE A 56 -16.12 4.35 -16.68
CA PHE A 56 -16.89 3.63 -17.70
C PHE A 56 -17.58 2.36 -17.16
N GLY A 57 -17.57 2.12 -15.85
CA GLY A 57 -18.22 0.96 -15.23
C GLY A 57 -17.58 -0.40 -15.58
N LYS A 58 -16.34 -0.41 -16.06
CA LYS A 58 -15.57 -1.62 -16.41
C LYS A 58 -14.84 -2.25 -15.22
N LYS A 59 -14.67 -1.51 -14.13
CA LYS A 59 -14.11 -1.98 -12.86
C LYS A 59 -14.94 -1.46 -11.69
N LYS A 60 -14.97 -2.22 -10.60
CA LYS A 60 -15.55 -1.79 -9.32
C LYS A 60 -14.47 -1.33 -8.33
N ARG A 61 -14.89 -0.66 -7.27
CA ARG A 61 -13.98 -0.03 -6.27
C ARG A 61 -13.17 -1.06 -5.48
N ASP A 62 -13.75 -2.21 -5.22
CA ASP A 62 -13.16 -3.39 -4.58
C ASP A 62 -12.09 -4.07 -5.44
N GLU A 63 -12.04 -3.79 -6.75
CA GLU A 63 -11.03 -4.31 -7.69
C GLU A 63 -9.84 -3.36 -7.91
N LEU A 64 -9.80 -2.26 -7.15
CA LEU A 64 -8.74 -1.24 -7.24
C LEU A 64 -7.48 -1.52 -6.41
N PRO A 65 -7.57 -2.11 -5.20
CA PRO A 65 -6.39 -2.41 -4.39
C PRO A 65 -5.34 -3.23 -5.17
N VAL A 66 -4.07 -2.93 -4.90
CA VAL A 66 -2.92 -3.65 -5.50
C VAL A 66 -2.88 -5.10 -4.99
N HIS A 67 -3.29 -5.30 -3.75
CA HIS A 67 -3.44 -6.60 -3.11
C HIS A 67 -4.86 -6.72 -2.52
N PRO A 68 -5.45 -7.93 -2.50
CA PRO A 68 -6.77 -8.20 -1.94
C PRO A 68 -6.88 -7.95 -0.44
#